data_AF-A0A6N8W4K0-F1
#
_entry.id   AF-A0A6N8W4K0-F1
#
_cell.length_a   1.000
_cell.length_b   1.000
_cell.length_c   1.000
_cell.angle_alpha   90.00
_cell.angle_beta   90.00
_cell.angle_gamma   90.00
#
_symmetry.space_group_name_H-M   'P 1'
#
loop_
_entity.id
_entity.type
_entity.pdbx_description
1 polymer ?
#
loop_
_entity_poly.entity_id
_entity_poly.type
_entity_poly.pdbx_seq_one_letter_code
_entity_poly.pdbx_strand_id
1 'polypeptide(L)'
;MEEIENSRHQAGFDHAWQDSLLRPAVIAALVGCLLVALTSFVRHIGPGLPAAYINILRITSIGAALVGGYTTTMLVRPEQRQRRSATFRLSELGLILFVARIALWATVEGWPAPAAMVLQPFGVFLTLKFIINALFILIAWGMAVLVTNDFLAMGLQADELADLEAASRPISGDDHRIQSDRGALVRRFSERWAIGGMLLIVLTAASQVGMGSNGFFALVRQDIAGGVIGAAIVYFVLGLLLLTFGHLAALRARWQLAKLPSESTIARNWPFYAFGLLLVVAAAAFLMPLGGTFRLAQLMGLAIRAISGALYLLLGLIMGLIALLFG
;
A
#
# COMPACT_ATOMS: atom_id res chain seq x y z
N MET A 1 -8.96 10.57 44.79
CA MET A 1 -9.69 11.31 43.73
C MET A 1 -8.80 11.53 42.51
N GLU A 2 -7.57 12.00 42.69
CA GLU A 2 -6.54 12.12 41.62
C GLU A 2 -6.31 10.82 40.81
N GLU A 3 -6.31 9.66 41.45
CA GLU A 3 -6.11 8.36 40.77
C GLU A 3 -7.31 7.93 39.89
N ILE A 4 -8.51 8.35 40.25
CA ILE A 4 -9.76 8.11 39.48
C ILE A 4 -9.84 9.09 38.29
N GLU A 5 -9.28 10.29 38.44
CA GLU A 5 -9.23 11.30 37.39
C GLU A 5 -8.14 10.98 36.37
N ASN A 6 -6.98 10.50 36.83
CA ASN A 6 -5.91 10.01 35.96
C ASN A 6 -6.34 8.73 35.19
N SER A 7 -7.09 7.82 35.83
CA SER A 7 -7.67 6.67 35.13
C SER A 7 -8.82 7.05 34.18
N ARG A 8 -9.58 8.12 34.43
CA ARG A 8 -10.57 8.65 33.46
C ARG A 8 -9.91 9.30 32.24
N HIS A 9 -8.79 10.00 32.42
CA HIS A 9 -8.00 10.49 31.30
C HIS A 9 -7.32 9.35 30.52
N GLN A 10 -6.89 8.27 31.18
CA GLN A 10 -6.37 7.08 30.52
C GLN A 10 -7.45 6.20 29.87
N ALA A 11 -8.69 6.21 30.36
CA ALA A 11 -9.80 5.41 29.84
C ALA A 11 -10.45 5.97 28.57
N GLY A 12 -10.16 7.23 28.20
CA GLY A 12 -10.77 7.90 27.06
C GLY A 12 -10.00 7.78 25.73
N PHE A 13 -8.70 7.55 25.78
CA PHE A 13 -7.84 7.49 24.60
C PHE A 13 -7.37 6.06 24.34
N ASP A 14 -7.62 5.54 23.13
CA ASP A 14 -7.07 4.25 22.69
C ASP A 14 -5.57 4.43 22.31
N HIS A 15 -4.74 4.79 23.29
CA HIS A 15 -3.30 5.01 23.13
C HIS A 15 -2.61 3.78 22.53
N ALA A 16 -3.01 2.58 22.96
CA ALA A 16 -2.45 1.33 22.43
C ALA A 16 -2.72 1.16 20.92
N TRP A 17 -3.87 1.64 20.43
CA TRP A 17 -4.18 1.66 19.01
C TRP A 17 -3.37 2.74 18.29
N GLN A 18 -3.35 3.97 18.81
CA GLN A 18 -2.70 5.12 18.16
C GLN A 18 -1.16 5.05 18.19
N ASP A 19 -0.56 4.47 19.22
CA ASP A 19 0.90 4.40 19.41
C ASP A 19 1.53 3.13 18.80
N SER A 20 0.72 2.24 18.20
CA SER A 20 1.23 1.01 17.59
C SER A 20 2.00 1.29 16.29
N LEU A 21 3.33 1.18 16.35
CA LEU A 21 4.24 1.21 15.20
C LEU A 21 4.03 0.05 14.22
N LEU A 22 3.33 -1.00 14.65
CA LEU A 22 3.05 -2.16 13.81
C LEU A 22 2.15 -1.78 12.62
N ARG A 23 1.25 -0.82 12.78
CA ARG A 23 0.33 -0.41 11.71
C ARG A 23 1.02 0.28 10.53
N PRO A 24 1.82 1.36 10.72
CA PRO A 24 2.54 1.96 9.59
C PRO A 24 3.51 0.97 8.95
N ALA A 25 4.10 0.05 9.72
CA ALA A 25 4.93 -1.02 9.17
C ALA A 25 4.13 -1.99 8.26
N VAL A 26 2.96 -2.46 8.70
CA VAL A 26 2.09 -3.34 7.90
C VAL A 26 1.55 -2.63 6.66
N ILE A 27 1.16 -1.36 6.77
CA ILE A 27 0.71 -0.55 5.62
C ILE A 27 1.85 -0.36 4.62
N ALA A 28 3.05 -0.02 5.10
CA ALA A 28 4.22 0.13 4.22
C ALA A 28 4.60 -1.20 3.56
N ALA A 29 4.47 -2.33 4.26
CA ALA A 29 4.67 -3.66 3.68
C ALA A 29 3.62 -3.96 2.58
N LEU A 30 2.34 -3.65 2.83
CA LEU A 30 1.27 -3.78 1.84
C LEU A 30 1.55 -2.94 0.58
N VAL A 31 1.95 -1.67 0.75
CA VAL A 31 2.37 -0.80 -0.36
C VAL A 31 3.62 -1.34 -1.04
N GLY A 32 4.57 -1.87 -0.27
CA GLY A 32 5.77 -2.52 -0.76
C GLY A 32 5.47 -3.68 -1.72
N CYS A 33 4.46 -4.50 -1.41
CA CYS A 33 4.04 -5.59 -2.30
C CYS A 33 3.54 -5.08 -3.67
N LEU A 34 2.78 -3.97 -3.71
CA LEU A 34 2.37 -3.34 -4.96
C LEU A 34 3.57 -2.82 -5.75
N LEU A 35 4.54 -2.21 -5.05
CA LEU A 35 5.76 -1.70 -5.67
C LEU A 35 6.64 -2.82 -6.22
N VAL A 36 6.65 -4.00 -5.60
CA VAL A 36 7.36 -5.17 -6.14
C VAL A 36 6.77 -5.56 -7.50
N ALA A 37 5.45 -5.63 -7.63
CA ALA A 37 4.80 -5.91 -8.92
C ALA A 37 5.11 -4.80 -9.95
N LEU A 38 5.02 -3.53 -9.56
CA LEU A 38 5.27 -2.40 -10.45
C LEU A 38 6.74 -2.33 -10.91
N THR A 39 7.70 -2.52 -10.00
CA THR A 39 9.12 -2.56 -10.35
C THR A 39 9.49 -3.77 -11.22
N SER A 40 8.80 -4.90 -11.05
CA SER A 40 8.97 -6.08 -11.90
C SER A 40 8.45 -5.82 -13.32
N PHE A 41 7.33 -5.12 -13.44
CA PHE A 41 6.81 -4.65 -14.72
C PHE A 41 7.75 -3.65 -15.42
N VAL A 42 8.33 -2.70 -14.68
CA VAL A 42 9.35 -1.78 -15.23
C VAL A 42 10.57 -2.54 -15.76
N ARG A 43 11.03 -3.57 -15.02
CA ARG A 43 12.13 -4.43 -15.46
C ARG A 43 11.77 -5.25 -16.71
N HIS A 44 10.51 -5.64 -16.85
CA HIS A 44 10.01 -6.35 -18.03
C HIS A 44 10.03 -5.45 -19.28
N ILE A 45 9.60 -4.18 -19.16
CA ILE A 45 9.64 -3.21 -20.28
C ILE A 45 11.07 -2.79 -20.62
N GLY A 46 11.91 -2.58 -19.60
CA GLY A 46 13.29 -2.13 -19.75
C GLY A 46 14.30 -3.15 -19.24
N PRO A 47 14.53 -4.27 -19.94
CA PRO A 47 15.43 -5.33 -19.46
C PRO A 47 16.89 -4.89 -19.33
N GLY A 48 17.29 -3.81 -20.01
CA GLY A 48 18.63 -3.21 -19.91
C GLY A 48 18.85 -2.28 -18.71
N LEU A 49 17.85 -2.09 -17.83
CA LEU A 49 18.01 -1.23 -16.66
C LEU A 49 18.98 -1.87 -15.64
N PRO A 50 19.93 -1.09 -15.07
CA PRO A 50 20.83 -1.60 -14.04
C PRO A 50 20.06 -2.12 -12.82
N ALA A 51 20.49 -3.27 -12.26
CA ALA A 51 19.88 -3.83 -11.06
C ALA A 51 19.91 -2.87 -9.86
N ALA A 52 20.99 -2.08 -9.74
CA ALA A 52 21.13 -1.04 -8.72
C ALA A 52 19.99 -0.01 -8.79
N TYR A 53 19.57 0.38 -9.99
CA TYR A 53 18.47 1.32 -10.18
C TYR A 53 17.13 0.75 -9.71
N ILE A 54 16.84 -0.50 -10.06
CA ILE A 54 15.61 -1.18 -9.59
C ILE A 54 15.60 -1.34 -8.07
N ASN A 55 16.74 -1.64 -7.46
CA ASN A 55 16.84 -1.76 -6.00
C ASN A 55 16.60 -0.42 -5.30
N ILE A 56 17.17 0.68 -5.80
CA ILE A 56 16.93 2.02 -5.25
C ILE A 56 15.48 2.40 -5.37
N LEU A 57 14.89 2.19 -6.56
CA LEU A 57 13.48 2.45 -6.82
C LEU A 57 12.59 1.78 -5.75
N ARG A 58 12.90 0.53 -5.37
CA ARG A 58 12.19 -0.17 -4.29
C ARG A 58 12.49 0.41 -2.92
N ILE A 59 13.76 0.58 -2.56
CA ILE A 59 14.17 1.02 -1.22
C ILE A 59 13.65 2.42 -0.90
N THR A 60 13.80 3.38 -1.82
CA THR A 60 13.35 4.76 -1.59
C THR A 60 11.84 4.84 -1.52
N SER A 61 11.11 4.04 -2.31
CA SER A 61 9.65 4.02 -2.29
C SER A 61 9.08 3.35 -1.04
N ILE A 62 9.66 2.23 -0.59
CA ILE A 62 9.27 1.59 0.68
C ILE A 62 9.63 2.52 1.86
N GLY A 63 10.81 3.14 1.83
CA GLY A 63 11.20 4.15 2.81
C GLY A 63 10.21 5.32 2.85
N ALA A 64 9.78 5.81 1.69
CA ALA A 64 8.79 6.87 1.60
C ALA A 64 7.42 6.45 2.18
N ALA A 65 6.99 5.21 1.94
CA ALA A 65 5.76 4.67 2.54
C ALA A 65 5.87 4.56 4.08
N LEU A 66 7.01 4.10 4.60
CA LEU A 66 7.27 4.03 6.05
C LEU A 66 7.27 5.41 6.69
N VAL A 67 8.01 6.36 6.12
CA VAL A 67 8.08 7.74 6.62
C VAL A 67 6.70 8.38 6.57
N GLY A 68 5.99 8.29 5.44
CA GLY A 68 4.65 8.85 5.29
C GLY A 68 3.63 8.25 6.27
N GLY A 69 3.67 6.93 6.49
CA GLY A 69 2.82 6.28 7.50
C GLY A 69 3.15 6.75 8.91
N TYR A 70 4.44 6.74 9.27
CA TYR A 70 4.92 7.11 10.60
C TYR A 70 4.60 8.58 10.94
N THR A 71 4.94 9.52 10.07
CA THR A 71 4.67 10.95 10.28
C THR A 71 3.17 11.23 10.37
N THR A 72 2.34 10.49 9.62
CA THR A 72 0.88 10.59 9.72
C THR A 72 0.36 10.16 11.07
N THR A 73 0.86 9.07 11.62
CA THR A 73 0.51 8.63 12.98
C THR A 73 0.94 9.65 14.03
N MET A 74 2.14 10.24 13.90
CA MET A 74 2.61 11.26 14.84
C MET A 74 1.77 12.54 14.80
N LEU A 75 1.42 13.02 13.60
CA LEU A 75 0.70 14.30 13.41
C LEU A 75 -0.75 14.29 13.88
N VAL A 76 -1.33 13.11 14.17
CA VAL A 76 -2.67 13.00 14.75
C VAL A 76 -2.68 13.31 16.25
N ARG A 77 -1.52 13.31 16.91
CA ARG A 77 -1.42 13.65 18.33
C ARG A 77 -1.86 15.09 18.59
N PRO A 78 -2.65 15.37 19.65
CA PRO A 78 -3.18 16.70 19.93
C PRO A 78 -2.07 17.76 20.10
N GLU A 79 -0.94 17.38 20.70
CA GLU A 79 0.25 18.24 20.87
C GLU A 79 0.90 18.67 19.54
N GLN A 80 0.67 17.92 18.46
CA GLN A 80 1.27 18.18 17.15
C GLN A 80 0.28 18.79 16.14
N ARG A 81 -0.93 19.17 16.56
CA ARG A 81 -1.99 19.70 15.68
C ARG A 81 -1.55 20.94 14.88
N GLN A 82 -0.74 21.82 15.47
CA GLN A 82 -0.17 22.99 14.79
C GLN A 82 0.83 22.63 13.68
N ARG A 83 1.44 21.43 13.73
CA ARG A 83 2.42 20.96 12.73
C ARG A 83 1.76 20.22 11.55
N ARG A 84 0.44 20.03 11.57
CA ARG A 84 -0.35 19.42 10.47
C ARG A 84 -0.59 20.42 9.33
N SER A 85 0.44 21.14 8.89
CA SER A 85 0.36 22.07 7.77
C SER A 85 0.71 21.37 6.45
N ALA A 86 0.16 21.86 5.34
CA ALA A 86 0.56 21.43 4.00
C ALA A 86 2.07 21.66 3.77
N THR A 87 2.62 22.71 4.37
CA THR A 87 4.06 23.03 4.34
C THR A 87 4.91 21.92 4.94
N PHE A 88 4.50 21.34 6.08
CA PHE A 88 5.22 20.21 6.66
C PHE A 88 5.25 19.01 5.70
N ARG A 89 4.10 18.67 5.10
CA ARG A 89 4.01 17.55 4.14
C ARG A 89 4.82 17.78 2.87
N LEU A 90 4.84 19.01 2.37
CA LEU A 90 5.69 19.39 1.24
C LEU A 90 7.19 19.31 1.60
N SER A 91 7.56 19.74 2.82
CA SER A 91 8.96 19.64 3.28
C SER A 91 9.40 18.19 3.49
N GLU A 92 8.51 17.33 3.98
CA GLU A 92 8.73 15.89 4.13
C GLU A 92 8.98 15.22 2.78
N LEU A 93 8.10 15.47 1.80
CA LEU A 93 8.29 14.99 0.43
C LEU A 93 9.56 15.54 -0.21
N GLY A 94 9.84 16.83 -0.02
CA GLY A 94 11.06 17.47 -0.50
C GLY A 94 12.32 16.79 0.04
N LEU A 95 12.34 16.47 1.35
CA LEU A 95 13.46 15.76 1.97
C LEU A 95 13.61 14.34 1.42
N ILE A 96 12.51 13.58 1.27
CA ILE A 96 12.54 12.23 0.71
C ILE A 96 13.07 12.25 -0.73
N LEU A 97 12.59 13.18 -1.57
CA LEU A 97 13.05 13.34 -2.95
C LEU A 97 14.51 13.76 -3.03
N PHE A 98 14.96 14.63 -2.13
CA PHE A 98 16.36 15.04 -2.04
C PHE A 98 17.27 13.87 -1.69
N VAL A 99 16.91 13.07 -0.68
CA VAL A 99 17.64 11.84 -0.31
C VAL A 99 17.65 10.85 -1.47
N ALA A 100 16.52 10.68 -2.16
CA ALA A 100 16.44 9.81 -3.33
C ALA A 100 17.32 10.29 -4.49
N ARG A 101 17.48 11.61 -4.68
CA ARG A 101 18.38 12.18 -5.69
C ARG A 101 19.83 11.86 -5.38
N ILE A 102 20.25 12.08 -4.13
CA ILE A 102 21.60 11.76 -3.66
C ILE A 102 21.86 10.25 -3.81
N ALA A 103 20.90 9.40 -3.44
CA ALA A 103 21.03 7.96 -3.59
C ALA A 103 21.28 7.55 -5.04
N LEU A 104 20.59 8.15 -6.01
CA LEU A 104 20.81 7.88 -7.44
C LEU A 104 22.20 8.30 -7.93
N TRP A 105 22.72 9.45 -7.50
CA TRP A 105 24.09 9.87 -7.81
C TRP A 105 25.12 8.91 -7.22
N ALA A 106 24.94 8.51 -5.96
CA ALA A 106 25.89 7.67 -5.26
C ALA A 106 26.05 6.26 -5.85
N THR A 107 25.10 5.80 -6.67
CA THR A 107 24.99 4.36 -7.00
C THR A 107 24.72 4.06 -8.48
N VAL A 108 24.03 4.94 -9.21
CA VAL A 108 23.54 4.65 -10.58
C VAL A 108 24.10 5.63 -11.60
N GLU A 109 24.13 6.91 -11.27
CA GLU A 109 24.46 7.98 -12.23
C GLU A 109 25.87 8.54 -12.03
N GLY A 110 26.47 8.33 -10.85
CA GLY A 110 27.72 8.98 -10.47
C GLY A 110 27.50 10.41 -9.98
N TRP A 111 28.49 10.95 -9.27
CA TRP A 111 28.48 12.34 -8.83
C TRP A 111 28.69 13.28 -10.02
N PRO A 112 27.81 14.27 -10.22
CA PRO A 112 27.95 15.20 -11.33
C PRO A 112 29.12 16.17 -11.09
N ALA A 113 29.77 16.60 -12.18
CA ALA A 113 30.82 17.61 -12.10
C ALA A 113 30.27 18.96 -11.60
N PRO A 114 31.01 19.71 -10.76
CA PRO A 114 30.53 21.00 -10.24
C PRO A 114 30.11 22.00 -11.33
N ALA A 115 30.85 22.01 -12.45
CA ALA A 115 30.51 22.85 -13.60
C ALA A 115 29.16 22.50 -14.23
N ALA A 116 28.81 21.20 -14.31
CA ALA A 116 27.55 20.75 -14.87
C ALA A 116 26.34 21.15 -13.99
N MET A 117 26.52 21.23 -12.66
CA MET A 117 25.47 21.68 -11.76
C MET A 117 25.04 23.14 -12.02
N VAL A 118 25.98 23.99 -12.44
CA VAL A 118 25.73 25.42 -12.72
C VAL A 118 25.25 25.61 -14.17
N LEU A 119 25.89 24.94 -15.12
CA LEU A 119 25.63 25.13 -16.55
C LEU A 119 24.36 24.41 -17.04
N GLN A 120 24.01 23.28 -16.43
CA GLN A 120 22.87 22.45 -16.83
C GLN A 120 22.11 21.91 -15.61
N PRO A 121 21.57 22.78 -14.73
CA PRO A 121 20.94 22.35 -13.48
C PRO A 121 19.79 21.37 -13.74
N PHE A 122 18.91 21.64 -14.70
CA PHE A 122 17.79 20.73 -14.97
C PHE A 122 18.23 19.35 -15.50
N GLY A 123 19.28 19.30 -16.32
CA GLY A 123 19.83 18.02 -16.81
C GLY A 123 20.48 17.20 -15.68
N VAL A 124 21.09 17.88 -14.71
CA VAL A 124 21.72 17.24 -13.55
C VAL A 124 20.71 16.85 -12.47
N PHE A 125 19.66 17.63 -12.23
CA PHE A 125 18.69 17.35 -11.15
C PHE A 125 17.47 16.55 -11.62
N LEU A 126 16.96 16.77 -12.83
CA LEU A 126 15.74 16.13 -13.36
C LEU A 126 16.06 15.10 -14.45
N THR A 127 16.78 14.06 -14.10
CA THR A 127 17.01 12.92 -15.01
C THR A 127 15.75 12.07 -15.17
N LEU A 128 15.59 11.37 -16.29
CA LEU A 128 14.46 10.46 -16.51
C LEU A 128 14.36 9.39 -15.41
N LYS A 129 15.51 8.87 -14.96
CA LYS A 129 15.60 7.92 -13.84
C LYS A 129 15.11 8.55 -12.53
N PHE A 130 15.48 9.80 -12.25
CA PHE A 130 14.97 10.52 -11.09
C PHE A 130 13.46 10.78 -11.19
N ILE A 131 12.93 11.18 -12.34
CA ILE A 131 11.49 11.43 -12.54
C ILE A 131 10.68 10.17 -12.29
N ILE A 132 11.09 9.03 -12.85
CA ILE A 132 10.43 7.75 -12.61
C ILE A 132 10.52 7.37 -11.13
N ASN A 133 11.67 7.55 -10.48
CA ASN A 133 11.82 7.27 -9.05
C ASN A 133 10.93 8.18 -8.19
N ALA A 134 10.88 9.48 -8.50
CA ALA A 134 10.03 10.44 -7.83
C ALA A 134 8.54 10.07 -7.94
N LEU A 135 8.10 9.60 -9.11
CA LEU A 135 6.72 9.13 -9.30
C LEU A 135 6.39 7.94 -8.38
N PHE A 136 7.30 6.96 -8.28
CA PHE A 136 7.11 5.82 -7.39
C PHE A 136 7.08 6.23 -5.91
N ILE A 137 7.97 7.14 -5.51
CA ILE A 137 7.99 7.73 -4.17
C ILE A 137 6.66 8.42 -3.86
N LEU A 138 6.15 9.25 -4.78
CA LEU A 138 4.88 9.98 -4.61
C LEU A 138 3.70 9.02 -4.47
N ILE A 139 3.63 7.98 -5.31
CA ILE A 139 2.58 6.96 -5.24
C ILE A 139 2.68 6.21 -3.90
N ALA A 140 3.87 5.76 -3.51
CA ALA A 140 4.08 4.98 -2.30
C ALA A 140 3.76 5.78 -1.03
N TRP A 141 4.32 6.99 -0.94
CA TRP A 141 4.07 7.92 0.15
C TRP A 141 2.58 8.30 0.22
N GLY A 142 1.98 8.66 -0.92
CA GLY A 142 0.58 9.08 -0.98
C GLY A 142 -0.37 7.96 -0.55
N MET A 143 -0.15 6.74 -1.04
CA MET A 143 -0.93 5.56 -0.63
C MET A 143 -0.78 5.27 0.87
N ALA A 144 0.45 5.32 1.41
CA ALA A 144 0.69 5.08 2.82
C ALA A 144 0.01 6.13 3.71
N VAL A 145 0.12 7.41 3.37
CA VAL A 145 -0.55 8.52 4.09
C VAL A 145 -2.06 8.36 4.04
N LEU A 146 -2.61 8.05 2.87
CA LEU A 146 -4.05 7.90 2.65
C LEU A 146 -4.63 6.72 3.43
N VAL A 147 -4.02 5.54 3.35
CA VAL A 147 -4.46 4.35 4.11
C VAL A 147 -4.27 4.59 5.61
N THR A 148 -3.18 5.21 6.03
CA THR A 148 -2.94 5.51 7.45
C THR A 148 -3.99 6.47 8.00
N ASN A 149 -4.35 7.52 7.25
CA ASN A 149 -5.41 8.45 7.65
C ASN A 149 -6.77 7.75 7.80
N ASP A 150 -7.16 6.89 6.85
CA ASP A 150 -8.41 6.12 6.95
C ASP A 150 -8.43 5.28 8.24
N PHE A 151 -7.32 4.59 8.54
CA PHE A 151 -7.20 3.73 9.71
C PHE A 151 -7.17 4.50 11.03
N LEU A 152 -6.58 5.69 11.06
CA LEU A 152 -6.62 6.55 12.24
C LEU A 152 -8.05 7.08 12.45
N ALA A 153 -8.76 7.41 11.37
CA ALA A 153 -10.14 7.87 11.44
C ALA A 153 -11.14 6.78 11.88
N MET A 154 -10.82 5.48 11.74
CA MET A 154 -11.63 4.37 12.25
C MET A 154 -11.62 4.27 13.78
N GLY A 155 -10.55 4.75 14.44
CA GLY A 155 -10.44 4.78 15.89
C GLY A 155 -11.37 5.81 16.53
N LEU A 156 -11.37 5.87 17.86
CA LEU A 156 -12.03 6.94 18.59
C LEU A 156 -11.18 8.22 18.45
N GLN A 157 -11.79 9.32 17.98
CA GLN A 157 -11.09 10.58 17.76
C GLN A 157 -11.21 11.49 18.98
N ALA A 158 -10.19 12.32 19.22
CA ALA A 158 -10.17 13.28 20.32
C ALA A 158 -11.33 14.30 20.23
N ASP A 159 -11.67 14.72 19.01
CA ASP A 159 -12.75 15.67 18.76
C ASP A 159 -14.13 15.06 19.14
N GLU A 160 -14.35 13.77 18.87
CA GLU A 160 -15.59 13.07 19.27
C GLU A 160 -15.71 12.89 20.80
N LEU A 161 -14.58 12.78 21.52
CA LEU A 161 -14.59 12.79 22.99
C LEU A 161 -14.91 14.17 23.56
N ALA A 162 -14.30 15.22 22.99
CA ALA A 162 -14.54 16.60 23.41
C ALA A 162 -16.01 16.98 23.20
N ASP A 163 -16.63 16.53 22.11
CA ASP A 163 -18.06 16.72 21.84
C ASP A 163 -18.93 15.95 22.83
N LEU A 164 -18.54 14.74 23.24
CA LEU A 164 -19.25 13.97 24.27
C LEU A 164 -19.15 14.63 25.66
N GLU A 165 -18.00 15.22 25.98
CA GLU A 165 -17.80 15.98 27.22
C GLU A 165 -18.59 17.30 27.19
N ALA A 166 -18.63 17.98 26.04
CA ALA A 166 -19.45 19.17 25.82
C ALA A 166 -20.96 18.88 25.88
N ALA A 167 -21.41 17.72 25.37
CA ALA A 167 -22.80 17.27 25.38
C ALA A 167 -23.36 16.94 26.78
N SER A 168 -22.53 16.94 27.83
CA SER A 168 -22.99 16.91 29.22
C SER A 168 -23.57 18.25 29.69
N ARG A 169 -23.46 19.31 28.88
CA ARG A 169 -24.18 20.58 29.03
C ARG A 169 -25.51 20.52 28.25
N PRO A 170 -26.61 21.09 28.77
CA PRO A 170 -27.88 21.14 28.03
C PRO A 170 -27.72 22.06 26.83
N ILE A 171 -27.71 21.51 25.61
CA ILE A 171 -27.60 22.27 24.36
C ILE A 171 -28.97 22.31 23.68
N SER A 172 -29.47 23.51 23.47
CA SER A 172 -30.62 23.82 22.62
C SER A 172 -30.22 23.74 21.15
N GLY A 173 -31.03 23.03 20.34
CA GLY A 173 -31.13 23.21 18.89
C GLY A 173 -30.12 22.43 18.04
N ASP A 174 -30.64 21.40 17.38
CA ASP A 174 -30.21 20.82 16.09
C ASP A 174 -28.71 20.60 15.82
N ASP A 175 -27.94 20.31 16.86
CA ASP A 175 -26.50 20.07 16.73
C ASP A 175 -26.24 18.68 16.11
N HIS A 176 -25.84 18.68 14.84
CA HIS A 176 -25.51 17.47 14.08
C HIS A 176 -24.21 16.87 14.61
N ARG A 177 -24.32 15.99 15.61
CA ARG A 177 -23.20 15.22 16.17
C ARG A 177 -22.41 14.58 15.03
N ILE A 178 -21.14 14.94 14.91
CA ILE A 178 -20.23 14.44 13.87
C ILE A 178 -19.84 13.00 14.24
N GLN A 179 -20.78 12.07 14.09
CA GLN A 179 -20.48 10.65 14.23
C GLN A 179 -19.88 10.17 12.91
N SER A 180 -18.58 9.91 12.92
CA SER A 180 -17.88 9.41 11.73
C SER A 180 -18.48 8.06 11.32
N ASP A 181 -18.97 7.93 10.07
CA ASP A 181 -19.42 6.65 9.52
C ASP A 181 -18.21 5.73 9.27
N ARG A 182 -17.85 4.99 10.32
CA ARG A 182 -16.75 4.02 10.31
C ARG A 182 -17.00 2.84 9.37
N GLY A 183 -18.27 2.52 9.08
CA GLY A 183 -18.61 1.49 8.11
C GLY A 183 -18.20 1.90 6.70
N ALA A 184 -18.44 3.17 6.34
CA ALA A 184 -17.97 3.73 5.08
C ALA A 184 -16.43 3.73 4.98
N LEU A 185 -15.70 4.01 6.06
CA LEU A 185 -14.23 3.96 6.06
C LEU A 185 -13.69 2.55 5.79
N VAL A 186 -14.25 1.52 6.46
CA VAL A 186 -13.84 0.12 6.24
C VAL A 186 -14.17 -0.31 4.81
N ARG A 187 -15.34 0.06 4.28
CA ARG A 187 -15.72 -0.21 2.90
C ARG A 187 -14.78 0.46 1.90
N ARG A 188 -14.44 1.74 2.09
CA ARG A 188 -13.46 2.45 1.25
C ARG A 188 -12.11 1.77 1.23
N PHE A 189 -11.63 1.30 2.39
CA PHE A 189 -10.38 0.53 2.45
C PHE A 189 -10.50 -0.80 1.69
N SER A 190 -11.60 -1.54 1.87
CA SER A 190 -11.86 -2.79 1.15
C SER A 190 -11.88 -2.60 -0.36
N GLU A 191 -12.53 -1.55 -0.85
CA GLU A 191 -12.58 -1.21 -2.29
C GLU A 191 -11.19 -0.87 -2.82
N ARG A 192 -10.43 -0.04 -2.10
CA ARG A 192 -9.03 0.31 -2.47
C ARG A 192 -8.11 -0.90 -2.48
N TRP A 193 -8.24 -1.78 -1.48
CA TRP A 193 -7.49 -3.02 -1.39
C TRP A 193 -7.84 -3.99 -2.53
N ALA A 194 -9.12 -4.14 -2.87
CA ALA A 194 -9.54 -4.97 -3.99
C ALA A 194 -8.99 -4.43 -5.34
N ILE A 195 -9.04 -3.12 -5.55
CA ILE A 195 -8.47 -2.46 -6.74
C ILE A 195 -6.94 -2.67 -6.80
N GLY A 196 -6.24 -2.50 -5.67
CA GLY A 196 -4.81 -2.74 -5.60
C GLY A 196 -4.44 -4.20 -5.87
N GLY A 197 -5.21 -5.15 -5.32
CA GLY A 197 -5.05 -6.59 -5.59
C GLY A 197 -5.27 -6.93 -7.06
N MET A 198 -6.31 -6.35 -7.69
CA MET A 198 -6.56 -6.50 -9.12
C MET A 198 -5.40 -5.95 -9.96
N LEU A 199 -4.92 -4.74 -9.65
CA LEU A 199 -3.76 -4.15 -10.31
C LEU A 199 -2.52 -5.04 -10.16
N LEU A 200 -2.29 -5.58 -8.95
CA LEU A 200 -1.17 -6.48 -8.67
C LEU A 200 -1.26 -7.74 -9.55
N ILE A 201 -2.42 -8.37 -9.65
CA ILE A 201 -2.65 -9.55 -10.50
C ILE A 201 -2.40 -9.21 -11.97
N VAL A 202 -2.92 -8.08 -12.46
CA VAL A 202 -2.71 -7.65 -13.86
C VAL A 202 -1.24 -7.40 -14.15
N LEU A 203 -0.53 -6.67 -13.29
CA LEU A 203 0.90 -6.41 -13.45
C LEU A 203 1.72 -7.69 -13.37
N THR A 204 1.35 -8.61 -12.48
CA THR A 204 1.98 -9.92 -12.35
C THR A 204 1.79 -10.73 -13.63
N ALA A 205 0.56 -10.83 -14.12
CA ALA A 205 0.25 -11.54 -15.36
C ALA A 205 0.99 -10.93 -16.55
N ALA A 206 0.98 -9.60 -16.69
CA ALA A 206 1.67 -8.87 -17.75
C ALA A 206 3.19 -9.12 -17.71
N SER A 207 3.79 -9.17 -16.52
CA SER A 207 5.23 -9.44 -16.37
C SER A 207 5.65 -10.87 -16.76
N GLN A 208 4.71 -11.82 -16.83
CA GLN A 208 4.97 -13.23 -17.13
C GLN A 208 4.86 -13.61 -18.61
N VAL A 209 4.29 -12.75 -19.48
CA VAL A 209 3.93 -13.09 -20.88
C VAL A 209 5.12 -13.48 -21.77
N GLY A 210 6.37 -13.34 -21.32
CA GLY A 210 7.57 -13.76 -22.07
C GLY A 210 8.32 -14.98 -21.51
N MET A 211 7.92 -15.57 -20.38
CA MET A 211 8.67 -16.63 -19.70
C MET A 211 8.21 -18.02 -20.14
N GLY A 212 8.72 -18.49 -21.27
CA GLY A 212 8.68 -19.90 -21.62
C GLY A 212 9.60 -20.71 -20.72
N SER A 213 9.11 -21.25 -19.60
CA SER A 213 9.80 -22.36 -18.93
C SER A 213 8.81 -23.35 -18.34
N ASN A 214 8.95 -24.61 -18.78
CA ASN A 214 8.20 -25.74 -18.27
C ASN A 214 8.73 -26.12 -16.88
N GLY A 215 7.92 -25.92 -15.85
CA GLY A 215 8.09 -26.62 -14.56
C GLY A 215 7.89 -25.74 -13.33
N PHE A 216 7.16 -26.29 -12.36
CA PHE A 216 6.88 -25.68 -11.04
C PHE A 216 8.16 -25.29 -10.27
N PHE A 217 9.30 -25.97 -10.54
CA PHE A 217 10.60 -25.71 -9.91
C PHE A 217 11.53 -24.79 -10.72
N ALA A 218 11.19 -24.44 -11.97
CA ALA A 218 11.93 -23.43 -12.73
C ALA A 218 11.67 -22.00 -12.19
N LEU A 219 10.52 -21.81 -11.50
CA LEU A 219 10.13 -20.55 -10.85
C LEU A 219 11.10 -20.07 -9.76
N VAL A 220 11.86 -20.97 -9.13
CA VAL A 220 12.76 -20.65 -8.01
C VAL A 220 14.13 -20.15 -8.49
N ARG A 221 14.50 -20.41 -9.76
CA ARG A 221 15.80 -19.98 -10.33
C ARG A 221 15.75 -18.70 -11.14
N GLN A 222 14.56 -18.20 -11.46
CA GLN A 222 14.38 -16.89 -12.08
C GLN A 222 13.89 -15.89 -11.02
N ASP A 223 14.83 -15.12 -10.48
CA ASP A 223 14.73 -14.12 -9.40
C ASP A 223 13.60 -13.06 -9.57
N ILE A 224 12.88 -13.08 -10.69
CA ILE A 224 11.83 -12.13 -11.06
C ILE A 224 10.43 -12.72 -10.82
N ALA A 225 10.22 -14.03 -11.00
CA ALA A 225 8.89 -14.64 -10.92
C ALA A 225 8.47 -15.00 -9.49
N GLY A 226 9.39 -15.59 -8.69
CA GLY A 226 9.10 -15.99 -7.31
C GLY A 226 8.78 -14.81 -6.38
N GLY A 227 9.50 -13.68 -6.55
CA GLY A 227 9.30 -12.48 -5.72
C GLY A 227 7.93 -11.83 -5.91
N VAL A 228 7.38 -11.83 -7.12
CA VAL A 228 6.07 -11.22 -7.41
C VAL A 228 4.92 -12.08 -6.88
N ILE A 229 5.01 -13.41 -7.03
CA ILE A 229 4.02 -14.33 -6.46
C ILE A 229 4.03 -14.24 -4.93
N GLY A 230 5.22 -14.23 -4.32
CA GLY A 230 5.37 -14.01 -2.88
C GLY A 230 4.76 -12.68 -2.43
N ALA A 231 5.04 -11.60 -3.16
CA ALA A 231 4.45 -10.29 -2.90
C ALA A 231 2.93 -10.28 -3.03
N ALA A 232 2.36 -11.02 -3.99
CA ALA A 232 0.91 -11.15 -4.15
C ALA A 232 0.28 -11.82 -2.93
N ILE A 233 0.83 -12.96 -2.49
CA ILE A 233 0.33 -13.69 -1.31
C ILE A 233 0.41 -12.80 -0.07
N VAL A 234 1.57 -12.18 0.15
CA VAL A 234 1.77 -11.27 1.30
C VAL A 234 0.80 -10.08 1.22
N TYR A 235 0.55 -9.52 0.04
CA TYR A 235 -0.42 -8.43 -0.14
C TYR A 235 -1.84 -8.82 0.32
N PHE A 236 -2.33 -9.99 -0.10
CA PHE A 236 -3.66 -10.44 0.29
C PHE A 236 -3.74 -10.75 1.79
N VAL A 237 -2.73 -11.41 2.35
CA VAL A 237 -2.68 -11.72 3.79
C VAL A 237 -2.64 -10.44 4.63
N LEU A 238 -1.77 -9.48 4.29
CA LEU A 238 -1.67 -8.21 5.01
C LEU A 238 -2.95 -7.37 4.86
N GLY A 239 -3.60 -7.40 3.69
CA GLY A 239 -4.86 -6.70 3.48
C GLY A 239 -6.01 -7.26 4.31
N LEU A 240 -6.13 -8.60 4.39
CA LEU A 240 -7.10 -9.27 5.26
C LEU A 240 -6.83 -9.00 6.75
N LEU A 241 -5.56 -8.98 7.13
CA LEU A 241 -5.13 -8.61 8.48
C LEU A 241 -5.57 -7.17 8.82
N LEU A 242 -5.29 -6.22 7.91
CA LEU A 242 -5.69 -4.83 8.05
C LEU A 242 -7.22 -4.67 8.10
N LEU A 243 -7.97 -5.38 7.27
CA LEU A 243 -9.44 -5.37 7.31
C LEU A 243 -9.96 -5.82 8.68
N THR A 244 -9.39 -6.88 9.23
CA THR A 244 -9.74 -7.38 10.56
C THR A 244 -9.46 -6.31 11.63
N PHE A 245 -8.29 -5.65 11.56
CA PHE A 245 -7.95 -4.57 12.47
C PHE A 245 -8.90 -3.36 12.33
N GLY A 246 -9.28 -3.00 11.10
CA GLY A 246 -10.22 -1.92 10.83
C GLY A 246 -11.61 -2.19 11.40
N HIS A 247 -12.14 -3.41 11.21
CA HIS A 247 -13.42 -3.83 11.78
C HIS A 247 -13.41 -3.82 13.31
N LEU A 248 -12.35 -4.36 13.93
CA LEU A 248 -12.21 -4.38 15.38
C LEU A 248 -12.15 -2.96 15.96
N ALA A 249 -11.40 -2.06 15.32
CA ALA A 249 -11.31 -0.67 15.75
C ALA A 249 -12.65 0.05 15.64
N ALA A 250 -13.38 -0.15 14.54
CA ALA A 250 -14.70 0.41 14.35
C ALA A 250 -15.71 -0.09 15.41
N LEU A 251 -15.63 -1.38 15.77
CA LEU A 251 -16.50 -1.99 16.77
C LEU A 251 -16.16 -1.49 18.19
N ARG A 252 -14.88 -1.43 18.52
CA ARG A 252 -14.40 -0.91 19.81
C ARG A 252 -14.83 0.55 20.02
N ALA A 253 -14.67 1.39 19.00
CA ALA A 253 -15.12 2.78 19.07
C ALA A 253 -16.64 2.86 19.31
N ARG A 254 -17.45 2.01 18.65
CA ARG A 254 -18.90 1.94 18.88
C ARG A 254 -19.24 1.53 20.32
N TRP A 255 -18.55 0.54 20.88
CA TRP A 255 -18.78 0.11 22.27
C TRP A 255 -18.42 1.19 23.28
N GLN A 256 -17.32 1.93 23.06
CA GLN A 256 -16.91 3.05 23.89
C GLN A 256 -17.94 4.20 23.82
N LEU A 257 -18.40 4.56 22.62
CA LEU A 257 -19.47 5.57 22.44
C LEU A 257 -20.79 5.14 23.11
N ALA A 258 -21.11 3.85 23.09
CA ALA A 258 -22.31 3.28 23.72
C ALA A 258 -22.18 3.02 25.23
N LYS A 259 -21.01 3.32 25.84
CA LYS A 259 -20.72 3.07 27.27
C LYS A 259 -20.98 1.62 27.71
N LEU A 260 -20.75 0.66 26.81
CA LEU A 260 -20.90 -0.76 27.11
C LEU A 260 -19.64 -1.27 27.86
N PRO A 261 -19.78 -2.07 28.93
CA PRO A 261 -18.64 -2.64 29.63
C PRO A 261 -17.90 -3.61 28.70
N SER A 262 -16.68 -3.26 28.28
CA SER A 262 -15.86 -4.12 27.42
C SER A 262 -14.89 -4.95 28.25
N GLU A 263 -14.94 -6.27 28.13
CA GLU A 263 -13.88 -7.14 28.66
C GLU A 263 -12.57 -6.94 27.87
N SER A 264 -11.56 -6.39 28.53
CA SER A 264 -10.30 -5.94 27.93
C SER A 264 -9.39 -7.09 27.45
N THR A 265 -9.56 -8.30 28.00
CA THR A 265 -8.67 -9.44 27.72
C THR A 265 -8.93 -10.08 26.36
N ILE A 266 -10.19 -10.24 25.95
CA ILE A 266 -10.56 -10.87 24.67
C ILE A 266 -10.20 -9.96 23.50
N ALA A 267 -10.45 -8.65 23.64
CA ALA A 267 -10.16 -7.65 22.60
C ALA A 267 -8.66 -7.46 22.32
N ARG A 268 -7.78 -7.80 23.28
CA ARG A 268 -6.32 -7.67 23.15
C ARG A 268 -5.68 -8.79 22.33
N ASN A 269 -6.17 -10.03 22.49
CA ASN A 269 -5.59 -11.21 21.84
C ASN A 269 -6.27 -11.56 20.51
N TRP A 270 -7.47 -11.06 20.25
CA TRP A 270 -8.18 -11.20 18.97
C TRP A 270 -7.32 -11.02 17.70
N PRO A 271 -6.46 -9.98 17.58
CA PRO A 271 -5.60 -9.82 16.40
C PRO A 271 -4.64 -11.00 16.18
N PHE A 272 -4.12 -11.62 17.24
CA PHE A 272 -3.25 -12.80 17.14
C PHE A 272 -4.04 -14.04 16.72
N TYR A 273 -5.26 -14.24 17.24
CA TYR A 273 -6.12 -15.35 16.82
C TYR A 273 -6.57 -15.22 15.37
N ALA A 274 -6.94 -14.01 14.93
CA ALA A 274 -7.31 -13.76 13.54
C ALA A 274 -6.12 -13.93 12.59
N PHE A 275 -4.94 -13.44 12.96
CA PHE A 275 -3.72 -13.68 12.20
C PHE A 275 -3.38 -15.17 12.11
N GLY A 276 -3.47 -15.90 13.23
CA GLY A 276 -3.26 -17.34 13.27
C GLY A 276 -4.24 -18.09 12.36
N LEU A 277 -5.53 -17.74 12.40
CA LEU A 277 -6.55 -18.33 11.53
C LEU A 277 -6.27 -18.02 10.05
N LEU A 278 -5.94 -16.77 9.71
CA LEU A 278 -5.59 -16.37 8.35
C LEU A 278 -4.35 -17.12 7.84
N LEU A 279 -3.34 -17.31 8.69
CA LEU A 279 -2.14 -18.06 8.35
C LEU A 279 -2.47 -19.54 8.10
N VAL A 280 -3.34 -20.14 8.93
CA VAL A 280 -3.82 -21.51 8.72
C VAL A 280 -4.60 -21.63 7.42
N VAL A 281 -5.53 -20.70 7.13
CA VAL A 281 -6.30 -20.69 5.88
C VAL A 281 -5.39 -20.49 4.66
N ALA A 282 -4.41 -19.58 4.75
CA ALA A 282 -3.43 -19.35 3.69
C ALA A 282 -2.53 -20.58 3.46
N ALA A 283 -2.08 -21.23 4.54
CA ALA A 283 -1.32 -22.47 4.46
C ALA A 283 -2.16 -23.61 3.87
N ALA A 284 -3.42 -23.74 4.27
CA ALA A 284 -4.35 -24.71 3.71
C ALA A 284 -4.63 -24.45 2.21
N ALA A 285 -4.81 -23.18 1.81
CA ALA A 285 -4.97 -22.80 0.41
C ALA A 285 -3.70 -23.06 -0.42
N PHE A 286 -2.52 -22.85 0.15
CA PHE A 286 -1.23 -23.11 -0.48
C PHE A 286 -0.95 -24.62 -0.64
N LEU A 287 -1.34 -25.42 0.36
CA LEU A 287 -1.24 -26.88 0.35
C LEU A 287 -2.35 -27.53 -0.47
N MET A 288 -3.40 -26.79 -0.83
CA MET A 288 -4.47 -27.30 -1.66
C MET A 288 -3.90 -27.62 -3.06
N PRO A 289 -4.02 -28.87 -3.55
CA PRO A 289 -3.57 -29.20 -4.88
C PRO A 289 -4.41 -28.41 -5.89
N LEU A 290 -3.79 -27.47 -6.60
CA LEU A 290 -4.37 -26.81 -7.79
C LEU A 290 -4.57 -27.80 -8.97
N GLY A 291 -4.66 -29.10 -8.70
CA GLY A 291 -4.81 -30.18 -9.68
C GLY A 291 -6.13 -30.14 -10.43
N GLY A 292 -7.18 -29.56 -9.85
CA GLY A 292 -8.48 -29.36 -10.52
C GLY A 292 -8.52 -28.14 -11.45
N THR A 293 -7.79 -27.07 -11.11
CA THR A 293 -7.73 -25.82 -11.89
C THR A 293 -6.83 -25.91 -13.13
N PHE A 294 -6.06 -26.99 -13.28
CA PHE A 294 -5.22 -27.22 -14.47
C PHE A 294 -6.03 -27.18 -15.77
N ARG A 295 -7.25 -27.75 -15.78
CA ARG A 295 -8.15 -27.72 -16.95
C ARG A 295 -8.71 -26.33 -17.22
N LEU A 296 -9.05 -25.56 -16.18
CA LEU A 296 -9.54 -24.19 -16.31
C LEU A 296 -8.41 -23.25 -16.80
N ALA A 297 -7.20 -23.43 -16.29
CA ALA A 297 -6.00 -22.72 -16.73
C ALA A 297 -5.64 -23.06 -18.18
N GLN A 298 -5.81 -24.32 -18.60
CA GLN A 298 -5.67 -24.73 -20.00
C GLN A 298 -6.74 -24.10 -20.90
N LEU A 299 -7.99 -24.02 -20.45
CA LEU A 299 -9.09 -23.36 -21.16
C LEU A 299 -8.85 -21.85 -21.30
N MET A 300 -8.43 -21.17 -20.23
CA MET A 300 -8.02 -19.77 -20.28
C MET A 300 -6.80 -19.57 -21.19
N GLY A 301 -5.81 -20.46 -21.12
CA GLY A 301 -4.63 -20.42 -21.98
C GLY A 301 -4.98 -20.61 -23.46
N LEU A 302 -5.92 -21.51 -23.76
CA LEU A 302 -6.46 -21.71 -25.11
C LEU A 302 -7.19 -20.46 -25.59
N ALA A 303 -8.06 -19.88 -24.74
CA ALA A 303 -8.81 -18.67 -25.07
C ALA A 303 -7.88 -17.48 -25.34
N ILE A 304 -6.88 -17.26 -24.49
CA ILE A 304 -5.89 -16.20 -24.67
C ILE A 304 -5.11 -16.40 -25.98
N ARG A 305 -4.64 -17.62 -26.26
CA ARG A 305 -3.93 -17.92 -27.53
C ARG A 305 -4.81 -17.73 -28.75
N ALA A 306 -6.08 -18.12 -28.68
CA ALA A 306 -7.04 -17.94 -29.77
C ALA A 306 -7.28 -16.45 -30.05
N ILE A 307 -7.49 -15.65 -29.00
CA ILE A 307 -7.70 -14.19 -29.11
C ILE A 307 -6.43 -13.52 -29.67
N SER A 308 -5.26 -13.81 -29.11
CA SER A 308 -3.99 -13.26 -29.60
C SER A 308 -3.72 -13.68 -31.04
N GLY A 309 -3.96 -14.94 -31.39
CA GLY A 309 -3.81 -15.44 -32.76
C GLY A 309 -4.73 -14.73 -33.75
N ALA A 310 -6.01 -14.54 -33.39
CA ALA A 310 -6.96 -13.80 -34.21
C ALA A 310 -6.52 -12.33 -34.41
N LEU A 311 -6.01 -11.69 -33.36
CA LEU A 311 -5.52 -10.31 -33.44
C LEU A 311 -4.30 -10.20 -34.37
N TYR A 312 -3.31 -11.10 -34.23
CA TYR A 312 -2.14 -11.12 -35.10
C TYR A 312 -2.50 -11.44 -36.55
N LEU A 313 -3.46 -12.32 -36.79
CA LEU A 313 -3.95 -12.65 -38.12
C LEU A 313 -4.62 -11.43 -38.76
N LEU A 314 -5.49 -10.74 -38.02
CA LEU A 314 -6.14 -9.50 -38.46
C LEU A 314 -5.12 -8.41 -38.77
N LEU A 315 -4.14 -8.21 -37.89
CA LEU A 315 -3.07 -7.24 -38.09
C LEU A 315 -2.19 -7.61 -39.31
N GLY A 316 -1.88 -8.89 -39.48
CA GLY A 316 -1.14 -9.41 -40.64
C GLY A 316 -1.90 -9.22 -41.95
N LEU A 317 -3.23 -9.40 -41.93
CA LEU A 317 -4.09 -9.19 -43.10
C LEU A 317 -4.16 -7.71 -43.48
N ILE A 318 -4.26 -6.82 -42.49
CA ILE A 318 -4.20 -5.36 -42.70
C ILE A 318 -2.84 -4.96 -43.28
N MET A 319 -1.75 -5.42 -42.68
CA MET A 319 -0.40 -5.13 -43.17
C MET A 319 -0.16 -5.71 -44.57
N GLY A 320 -0.69 -6.90 -44.86
CA GLY A 320 -0.65 -7.51 -46.19
C GLY A 320 -1.42 -6.69 -47.23
N LEU A 321 -2.64 -6.23 -46.90
CA LEU A 321 -3.43 -5.33 -47.75
C LEU A 321 -2.71 -4.01 -48.03
N ILE A 322 -2.10 -3.41 -47.00
CA ILE A 322 -1.30 -2.19 -47.13
C ILE A 322 -0.09 -2.45 -48.05
N ALA A 323 0.63 -3.54 -47.85
CA ALA A 323 1.77 -3.90 -48.70
C ALA A 323 1.38 -4.12 -50.17
N LEU A 324 0.19 -4.64 -50.43
CA LEU A 324 -0.36 -4.85 -51.78
C LEU A 324 -0.91 -3.56 -52.42
N LEU A 325 -1.26 -2.56 -51.60
CA LEU A 325 -1.75 -1.26 -52.08
C LEU A 325 -0.60 -0.28 -52.36
N PHE A 326 0.52 -0.41 -51.63
CA PHE A 326 1.67 0.51 -51.69
C PHE A 326 2.95 -0.11 -52.27
N GLY A 327 2.92 -1.39 -52.67
CA GLY A 327 4.00 -2.10 -53.37
C GLY A 327 3.53 -2.61 -54.72
#